data_AF-A0A8F1WIJ1-F1
#
_entry.id   AF-A0A8F1WIJ1-F1
#
_cell.length_a   1.000
_cell.length_b   1.000
_cell.length_c   1.000
_cell.angle_alpha   90.00
_cell.angle_beta   90.00
_cell.angle_gamma   90.00
#
_symmetry.space_group_name_H-M   'P 1'
#
loop_
_entity.id
_entity.type
_entity.pdbx_description
1 polymer ?
#
loop_
_entity_poly.entity_id
_entity_poly.type
_entity_poly.pdbx_seq_one_letter_code
_entity_poly.pdbx_strand_id
1 'polypeptide(L)'
;MSEPEDRSFYPDYLIEVLTVLTVVVLCTIAAALMFPKELGREINFTTPFKPTAEWYFYWLFELLKYFPGRSAFFGAVVLPSAFAGTLIMVPFISKLKNGRRKAVAAIGILYGSFILFTSLSILTR
;
A
#
# COMPACT_ATOMS: atom_id res chain seq x y z
N MET A 1 -13.12 -1.85 -31.78
CA MET A 1 -11.99 -2.08 -30.86
C MET A 1 -10.77 -1.67 -31.67
N SER A 2 -10.30 -0.43 -31.53
CA SER A 2 -9.10 0.01 -32.25
C SER A 2 -7.91 -0.81 -31.76
N GLU A 3 -7.18 -1.46 -32.66
CA GLU A 3 -5.89 -2.08 -32.37
C GLU A 3 -5.02 -1.09 -31.56
N PRO A 4 -4.33 -1.52 -30.50
CA PRO A 4 -3.42 -0.63 -29.80
C PRO A 4 -2.32 -0.21 -30.77
N GLU A 5 -2.15 1.10 -30.93
CA GLU A 5 -1.08 1.69 -31.74
C GLU A 5 0.28 1.21 -31.20
N ASP A 6 1.01 0.42 -31.99
CA ASP A 6 2.32 -0.11 -31.64
C ASP A 6 3.34 1.04 -31.68
N ARG A 7 3.42 1.80 -30.58
CA ARG A 7 4.35 2.92 -30.46
C ARG A 7 5.76 2.39 -30.23
N SER A 8 6.72 2.90 -31.00
CA SER A 8 8.13 2.58 -30.78
C SER A 8 8.57 3.01 -29.37
N PHE A 9 9.29 2.14 -28.68
CA PHE A 9 9.84 2.43 -27.34
C PHE A 9 10.74 3.68 -27.35
N TYR A 10 11.54 3.83 -28.41
CA TYR A 10 12.39 5.00 -28.64
C TYR A 10 11.98 5.68 -29.94
N PRO A 11 11.91 7.02 -29.99
CA PRO A 11 12.18 7.96 -28.90
C PRO A 11 10.95 8.30 -28.04
N ASP A 12 9.75 8.04 -28.54
CA ASP A 12 8.52 8.67 -28.05
C ASP A 12 8.13 8.19 -26.65
N TYR A 13 8.06 6.87 -26.43
CA TYR A 13 7.69 6.32 -25.13
C TYR A 13 8.74 6.61 -24.05
N LEU A 14 10.03 6.56 -24.41
CA LEU A 14 11.11 6.91 -23.49
C LEU A 14 10.98 8.36 -23.00
N ILE A 15 10.71 9.31 -23.91
CA ILE A 15 10.53 10.73 -23.55
C ILE A 15 9.30 10.89 -22.63
N GLU A 16 8.20 10.19 -22.91
CA GLU A 16 7.00 10.20 -22.06
C GLU A 16 7.33 9.72 -20.63
N VAL A 17 7.99 8.57 -20.49
CA VAL A 17 8.38 8.00 -19.20
C VAL A 17 9.34 8.93 -18.44
N LEU A 18 10.36 9.46 -19.12
CA LEU A 18 11.32 10.39 -18.52
C LEU A 18 10.64 11.69 -18.04
N THR A 19 9.67 12.18 -18.80
CA THR A 19 8.89 13.37 -18.42
C THR A 19 8.09 13.11 -17.15
N VAL A 20 7.34 12.00 -17.10
CA VAL A 20 6.56 11.62 -15.91
C VAL A 20 7.47 11.42 -14.70
N LEU A 21 8.59 10.71 -14.87
CA LEU A 21 9.55 10.46 -13.79
C LEU A 21 10.15 11.77 -13.27
N THR A 22 10.53 12.68 -14.17
CA THR A 22 11.08 14.00 -13.79
C THR A 22 10.05 14.80 -12.98
N VAL A 23 8.79 14.84 -13.43
CA VAL A 23 7.71 15.53 -12.70
C VAL A 23 7.50 14.92 -11.32
N VAL A 24 7.44 13.59 -11.20
CA VAL A 24 7.26 12.90 -9.90
C VAL A 24 8.41 13.21 -8.94
N VAL A 25 9.66 13.20 -9.43
CA VAL A 25 10.84 13.54 -8.62
C VAL A 25 10.79 14.99 -8.16
N LEU A 26 10.51 15.94 -9.06
CA LEU A 26 10.41 17.35 -8.71
C LEU A 26 9.29 17.61 -7.70
N CYS A 27 8.11 17.01 -7.88
CA CYS A 27 7.01 17.08 -6.92
C CYS A 27 7.41 16.52 -5.54
N THR A 28 8.15 15.42 -5.52
CA THR A 28 8.63 14.81 -4.27
C THR A 28 9.64 15.70 -3.56
N ILE A 29 10.60 16.28 -4.29
CA ILE A 29 11.57 17.24 -3.73
C ILE A 29 10.85 18.48 -3.21
N ALA A 30 9.93 19.05 -3.99
CA ALA A 30 9.14 20.20 -3.57
C ALA A 30 8.34 19.91 -2.29
N ALA A 31 7.69 18.75 -2.21
CA ALA A 31 6.96 18.33 -1.02
C ALA A 31 7.90 18.17 0.20
N ALA A 32 9.08 17.59 0.01
CA ALA A 32 10.07 17.43 1.09
C ALA A 32 10.60 18.76 1.61
N LEU A 33 10.78 19.75 0.73
CA LEU A 33 11.21 21.11 1.11
C LEU A 33 10.09 21.92 1.78
N MET A 34 8.85 21.79 1.31
CA MET A 34 7.69 22.49 1.89
C MET A 34 7.23 21.90 3.22
N PHE A 35 7.35 20.58 3.38
CA PHE A 35 6.92 19.84 4.58
C PHE A 35 8.09 19.03 5.15
N PRO A 36 9.10 19.69 5.75
CA PRO A 36 10.22 18.99 6.35
C PRO A 36 9.71 18.08 7.48
N LYS A 37 9.95 16.78 7.34
CA LYS A 37 9.58 15.77 8.33
C LYS A 37 10.83 15.08 8.84
N GLU A 38 10.93 14.94 10.16
CA GLU A 38 12.03 14.22 10.79
C GLU A 38 12.07 12.77 10.27
N LEU A 39 13.28 12.27 9.98
CA LEU A 39 13.53 10.91 9.52
C LEU A 39 13.39 9.94 10.69
N GLY A 40 12.15 9.69 11.11
CA GLY A 40 11.84 8.85 12.25
C GLY A 40 12.15 9.53 13.58
N ARG A 41 11.91 8.79 14.67
CA ARG A 41 12.10 9.28 16.03
C ARG A 41 13.49 8.90 16.55
N GLU A 42 14.18 9.85 17.16
CA GLU A 42 15.44 9.59 17.86
C GLU A 42 15.28 8.57 18.99
N ILE A 43 16.28 7.71 19.15
CA ILE A 43 16.26 6.68 20.20
C ILE A 43 16.63 7.32 21.53
N ASN A 44 15.67 7.34 22.47
CA ASN A 44 15.86 7.78 23.84
C ASN A 44 15.56 6.62 24.80
N PHE A 45 16.54 6.24 25.62
CA PHE A 45 16.43 5.13 26.57
C PHE A 45 15.81 5.52 27.92
N THR A 46 15.64 6.82 28.19
CA THR A 46 15.14 7.35 29.46
C THR A 46 13.62 7.51 29.45
N THR A 47 12.97 7.50 28.28
CA THR A 47 11.52 7.66 28.14
C THR A 47 10.84 6.36 27.71
N PRO A 48 9.64 6.04 28.26
CA PRO A 48 8.90 4.87 27.83
C PRO A 48 8.53 4.97 26.35
N PHE A 49 8.86 3.93 25.59
CA PHE A 49 8.62 3.88 24.15
C PHE A 49 7.17 3.50 23.85
N LYS A 50 6.46 4.35 23.12
CA LYS A 50 5.19 4.01 22.46
C LYS A 50 5.48 3.67 20.99
N PRO A 51 5.40 2.40 20.57
CA PRO A 51 5.59 2.04 19.18
C PRO A 51 4.48 2.67 18.32
N THR A 52 4.86 3.40 17.28
CA THR A 52 3.94 3.88 16.25
C THR A 52 4.41 3.37 14.91
N ALA A 53 3.49 2.82 14.13
CA ALA A 53 3.78 2.41 12.76
C ALA A 53 3.97 3.64 11.84
N GLU A 54 4.53 3.41 10.65
CA GLU A 54 4.50 4.38 9.56
C GLU A 54 3.15 4.34 8.83
N TRP A 55 2.82 5.41 8.09
CA TRP A 55 1.49 5.63 7.51
C TRP A 55 0.99 4.50 6.60
N TYR A 56 1.89 3.86 5.86
CA TYR A 56 1.56 2.72 4.98
C TYR A 56 1.26 1.41 5.75
N PHE A 57 1.58 1.37 7.05
CA PHE A 57 1.30 0.25 7.95
C PHE A 57 0.17 0.51 8.95
N TYR A 58 -0.49 1.67 8.92
CA TYR A 58 -1.55 2.00 9.87
C TYR A 58 -2.69 0.97 9.88
N TRP A 59 -3.15 0.53 8.71
CA TRP A 59 -4.20 -0.50 8.61
C TRP A 59 -3.83 -1.80 9.34
N LEU A 60 -2.58 -2.25 9.21
CA LEU A 60 -2.09 -3.48 9.83
C LEU A 60 -1.88 -3.28 11.33
N PHE A 61 -1.30 -2.14 11.72
CA PHE A 61 -1.08 -1.81 13.12
C PHE A 61 -2.39 -1.72 13.91
N GLU A 62 -3.44 -1.16 13.31
CA GLU A 62 -4.77 -1.13 13.91
C GLU A 62 -5.35 -2.54 14.05
N LEU A 63 -5.24 -3.37 13.00
CA LEU A 63 -5.69 -4.75 13.04
C LEU A 63 -5.00 -5.57 14.13
N LEU A 64 -3.70 -5.36 14.33
CA LEU A 64 -2.91 -6.06 15.34
C LEU A 64 -3.40 -5.83 16.77
N LYS A 65 -4.08 -4.70 17.05
CA LYS A 65 -4.68 -4.45 18.37
C LYS A 65 -5.73 -5.51 18.74
N TYR A 66 -6.37 -6.14 17.76
CA TYR A 66 -7.37 -7.19 17.95
C TYR A 66 -6.78 -8.59 18.13
N PHE A 67 -5.44 -8.76 18.03
CA PHE A 67 -4.76 -10.05 18.14
C PHE A 67 -3.78 -10.09 19.34
N PRO A 68 -4.26 -10.14 20.60
CA PRO A 68 -3.39 -10.16 21.77
C PRO A 68 -2.73 -11.53 22.03
N GLY A 69 -1.51 -11.51 22.54
CA GLY A 69 -0.82 -12.71 23.03
C GLY A 69 -0.52 -13.73 21.92
N ARG A 70 -0.98 -14.97 22.10
CA ARG A 70 -0.67 -16.08 21.17
C ARG A 70 -1.29 -15.90 19.78
N SER A 71 -2.35 -15.11 19.64
CA SER A 71 -2.98 -14.83 18.35
C SER A 71 -2.24 -13.77 17.52
N ALA A 72 -1.26 -13.06 18.12
CA ALA A 72 -0.48 -12.02 17.44
C ALA A 72 0.22 -12.54 16.18
N PHE A 73 0.65 -13.81 16.17
CA PHE A 73 1.23 -14.45 14.97
C PHE A 73 0.28 -14.42 13.77
N PHE A 74 -1.02 -14.67 14.00
CA PHE A 74 -2.01 -14.64 12.92
C PHE A 74 -2.19 -13.24 12.37
N GLY A 75 -2.27 -12.23 13.24
CA GLY A 75 -2.39 -10.84 12.81
C GLY A 75 -1.12 -10.31 12.12
N ALA A 76 0.07 -10.69 12.60
CA ALA A 76 1.34 -10.14 12.13
C ALA A 76 1.89 -10.85 10.89
N VAL A 77 1.62 -12.14 10.73
CA VAL A 77 2.21 -12.96 9.65
C VAL A 77 1.15 -13.46 8.70
N VAL A 78 0.13 -14.15 9.21
CA VAL A 78 -0.87 -14.81 8.37
C VAL A 78 -1.72 -13.80 7.61
N LEU A 79 -2.14 -12.72 8.26
CA LEU A 79 -3.01 -11.71 7.67
C LEU A 79 -2.32 -10.92 6.53
N PRO A 80 -1.11 -10.35 6.69
CA PRO A 80 -0.37 -9.75 5.57
C PRO A 80 -0.07 -10.75 4.45
N SER A 81 0.28 -11.99 4.81
CA SER A 81 0.54 -13.04 3.83
C SER A 81 -0.71 -13.39 3.03
N ALA A 82 -1.88 -13.43 3.66
CA ALA A 82 -3.16 -13.65 2.99
C ALA A 82 -3.54 -12.47 2.10
N PHE A 83 -3.28 -11.23 2.53
CA PHE A 83 -3.48 -10.03 1.72
C PHE A 83 -2.63 -10.07 0.44
N ALA A 84 -1.32 -10.30 0.59
CA ALA A 84 -0.39 -10.42 -0.54
C ALA A 84 -0.71 -11.63 -1.42
N GLY A 85 -1.01 -12.78 -0.81
CA GLY A 85 -1.38 -14.01 -1.51
C GLY A 85 -2.66 -13.83 -2.35
N THR A 86 -3.64 -13.09 -1.84
CA THR A 86 -4.87 -12.77 -2.59
C THR A 86 -4.56 -11.91 -3.82
N LEU A 87 -3.68 -10.92 -3.70
CA LEU A 87 -3.23 -10.10 -4.84
C LEU A 87 -2.49 -10.94 -5.89
N ILE A 88 -1.60 -11.84 -5.46
CA ILE A 88 -0.89 -12.77 -6.36
C ILE A 88 -1.88 -13.72 -7.06
N MET A 89 -2.96 -14.10 -6.38
CA MET A 89 -3.99 -14.99 -6.94
C MET A 89 -4.96 -14.29 -7.92
N VAL A 90 -5.00 -12.97 -8.00
CA VAL A 90 -5.85 -12.18 -8.92
C VAL A 90 -5.85 -12.71 -10.37
N PRO A 91 -4.70 -12.90 -11.05
CA PRO A 91 -4.66 -13.39 -12.43
C PRO A 91 -5.18 -14.82 -12.60
N PHE A 92 -5.20 -15.63 -11.55
CA PHE A 92 -5.75 -16.99 -11.59
C PHE A 92 -7.26 -16.96 -11.34
N ILE A 93 -7.71 -16.15 -10.38
CA ILE A 93 -9.13 -15.93 -10.07
C ILE A 93 -9.85 -15.34 -11.30
N SER A 94 -9.19 -14.45 -12.04
CA SER A 94 -9.77 -13.79 -13.22
C SER A 94 -10.15 -14.77 -14.35
N LYS A 95 -9.46 -15.93 -14.45
CA LYS A 95 -9.69 -16.97 -15.46
C LYS A 95 -10.88 -17.88 -15.17
N LEU A 96 -11.43 -17.85 -13.96
CA LEU A 96 -12.58 -18.68 -13.56
C LEU A 96 -13.90 -18.17 -14.16
N LYS A 97 -14.98 -18.96 -14.07
CA LYS A 97 -16.35 -18.49 -14.40
C LYS A 97 -16.72 -17.29 -13.51
N ASN A 98 -17.10 -16.19 -14.13
CA ASN A 98 -17.30 -14.87 -13.50
C ASN A 98 -16.04 -14.35 -12.77
N GLY A 99 -14.86 -14.85 -13.14
CA GLY A 99 -13.58 -14.60 -12.47
C GLY A 99 -13.20 -13.13 -12.41
N ARG A 100 -13.43 -12.37 -13.48
CA ARG A 100 -13.18 -10.93 -13.50
C ARG A 100 -13.98 -10.18 -12.43
N ARG A 101 -15.28 -10.50 -12.25
CA ARG A 101 -16.10 -9.89 -11.19
C ARG A 101 -15.58 -10.25 -9.80
N LYS A 102 -15.20 -11.52 -9.60
CA LYS A 102 -14.63 -12.00 -8.33
C LYS A 102 -13.28 -11.33 -8.01
N ALA A 103 -12.41 -11.18 -9.00
CA ALA A 103 -11.12 -10.51 -8.86
C ALA A 103 -11.30 -9.03 -8.50
N VAL A 104 -12.19 -8.31 -9.19
CA VAL A 104 -12.51 -6.91 -8.88
C VAL A 104 -13.10 -6.79 -7.47
N ALA A 105 -14.02 -7.69 -7.08
CA ALA A 105 -14.58 -7.70 -5.74
C ALA A 105 -13.50 -7.97 -4.67
N ALA A 106 -12.59 -8.92 -4.91
CA ALA A 106 -11.49 -9.21 -4.00
C ALA A 106 -10.57 -7.99 -3.82
N ILE A 107 -10.14 -7.36 -4.91
CA ILE A 107 -9.33 -6.13 -4.87
C ILE A 107 -10.08 -5.02 -4.14
N GLY A 108 -11.37 -4.83 -4.44
CA GLY A 108 -12.23 -3.84 -3.80
C GLY A 108 -12.34 -4.06 -2.29
N ILE A 109 -12.49 -5.31 -1.83
CA ILE A 109 -12.53 -5.66 -0.41
C ILE A 109 -11.19 -5.38 0.26
N LEU A 110 -10.08 -5.76 -0.38
CA LEU A 110 -8.73 -5.51 0.16
C LEU A 110 -8.46 -4.01 0.29
N TYR A 111 -8.74 -3.24 -0.75
CA TYR A 111 -8.55 -1.80 -0.77
C TYR A 111 -9.50 -1.08 0.19
N GLY A 112 -10.76 -1.50 0.25
CA GLY A 112 -11.75 -1.00 1.20
C GLY A 112 -11.33 -1.27 2.65
N SER A 113 -10.82 -2.47 2.93
CA SER A 113 -10.30 -2.83 4.25
C SER A 113 -9.07 -1.99 4.60
N PHE A 114 -8.13 -1.82 3.67
CA PHE A 114 -6.96 -0.96 3.84
C PHE A 114 -7.36 0.48 4.20
N ILE A 115 -8.30 1.08 3.47
CA ILE A 115 -8.79 2.44 3.73
C ILE A 115 -9.53 2.51 5.08
N LEU A 116 -10.42 1.55 5.34
CA LEU A 116 -11.22 1.51 6.57
C LEU A 116 -10.32 1.49 7.80
N PHE A 117 -9.37 0.56 7.87
CA PHE A 117 -8.48 0.42 9.02
C PHE A 117 -7.45 1.56 9.11
N THR A 118 -6.98 2.08 7.98
CA THR A 118 -6.12 3.29 7.99
C THR A 118 -6.88 4.48 8.57
N SER A 119 -8.12 4.69 8.14
CA SER A 119 -8.99 5.77 8.63
C SER A 119 -9.31 5.61 10.10
N LEU A 120 -9.67 4.38 10.52
CA LEU A 120 -9.91 4.06 11.93
C LEU A 120 -8.67 4.35 12.78
N SER A 121 -7.48 3.96 12.30
CA SER A 121 -6.23 4.21 13.02
C SER A 121 -5.91 5.69 13.17
N ILE A 122 -6.20 6.49 12.15
CA ILE A 122 -6.03 7.96 12.23
C ILE A 122 -7.00 8.57 13.25
N LEU A 123 -8.22 8.05 13.34
CA LEU A 123 -9.25 8.53 14.27
C LEU A 123 -9.01 8.08 15.73
N THR A 124 -8.39 6.92 15.94
CA THR A 124 -8.13 6.36 17.29
C THR A 124 -6.77 6.76 17.86
N ARG A 125 -5.99 7.56 17.12
CA ARG A 125 -4.66 8.03 17.52
C ARG A 125 -4.72 9.29 18.37
#